data_AF-A0A975XUG3-F1
#
_entry.id   AF-A0A975XUG3-F1
#
_cell.length_a   1.000
_cell.length_b   1.000
_cell.length_c   1.000
_cell.angle_alpha   90.00
_cell.angle_beta   90.00
_cell.angle_gamma   90.00
#
_symmetry.space_group_name_H-M   'P 1'
#
loop_
_entity.id
_entity.type
_entity.pdbx_description
1 polymer ?
#
loop_
_entity_poly.entity_id
_entity_poly.type
_entity_poly.pdbx_seq_one_letter_code
_entity_poly.pdbx_strand_id
1 'polypeptide(L)'
;MTTHYLEIRLRSDPELAPSHLLAGLYARLHRALVQLDSRHIGLSFPDHQQHPLGLGSRMRLHGPGAELERLMATPWLRGMEDYLERSPIHPAPANAQYRVVSRVQAKSNADRLRRRAMKRHGLAEAEAAARIPLAAEERLDLPFVTLGSRSTGQPAFPLFIRHGPLVPSPQTGDFNSYGLSPKATVPWF
;
A
#
# COMPACT_ATOMS: atom_id res chain seq x y z
N MET A 1 6.77 15.37 -7.79
CA MET A 1 6.38 16.06 -6.55
C MET A 1 4.91 15.81 -6.26
N THR A 2 4.52 15.66 -5.00
CA THR A 2 3.14 15.43 -4.55
C THR A 2 2.45 16.77 -4.24
N THR A 3 2.05 17.47 -5.30
CA THR A 3 1.50 18.84 -5.21
C THR A 3 0.00 18.90 -4.96
N HIS A 4 -0.71 17.83 -5.31
CA HIS A 4 -2.16 17.72 -5.24
C HIS A 4 -2.56 16.41 -4.58
N TYR A 5 -3.81 16.35 -4.14
CA TYR A 5 -4.40 15.14 -3.59
C TYR A 5 -5.86 15.01 -3.99
N LEU A 6 -6.38 13.78 -3.84
CA LEU A 6 -7.81 13.52 -3.76
C LEU A 6 -8.06 12.49 -2.66
N GLU A 7 -9.24 12.53 -2.06
CA GLU A 7 -9.67 11.55 -1.06
C GLU A 7 -10.71 10.60 -1.65
N ILE A 8 -10.59 9.34 -1.30
CA ILE A 8 -11.61 8.32 -1.50
C ILE A 8 -11.96 7.77 -0.12
N ARG A 9 -13.22 7.91 0.29
CA ARG A 9 -13.77 7.39 1.52
C ARG A 9 -14.68 6.23 1.21
N LEU A 10 -14.57 5.16 1.99
CA LEU A 10 -15.49 4.03 1.95
C LEU A 10 -16.79 4.46 2.63
N ARG A 11 -17.92 4.26 1.95
CA ARG A 11 -19.24 4.37 2.58
C ARG A 11 -19.44 3.17 3.50
N SER A 12 -20.04 3.42 4.65
CA SER A 12 -20.47 2.34 5.54
C SER A 12 -21.57 1.53 4.86
N ASP A 13 -21.39 0.22 4.83
CA ASP A 13 -22.35 -0.72 4.28
C ASP A 13 -22.57 -1.84 5.32
N PRO A 14 -23.82 -2.11 5.75
CA PRO A 14 -24.10 -3.13 6.75
C PRO A 14 -23.81 -4.56 6.26
N GLU A 15 -23.76 -4.80 4.95
CA GLU A 15 -23.52 -6.10 4.34
C GLU A 15 -22.03 -6.34 4.03
N LEU A 16 -21.22 -5.28 3.97
CA LEU A 16 -19.81 -5.37 3.58
C LEU A 16 -18.86 -4.83 4.65
N ALA A 17 -17.94 -5.69 5.09
CA ALA A 17 -16.86 -5.28 5.96
C ALA A 17 -15.97 -4.20 5.28
N PRO A 18 -15.62 -3.09 5.97
CA PRO A 18 -14.78 -2.03 5.39
C PRO A 18 -13.42 -2.52 4.86
N SER A 19 -12.86 -3.56 5.48
CA SER A 19 -11.61 -4.19 5.03
C SER A 19 -11.73 -4.85 3.65
N HIS A 20 -12.88 -5.43 3.31
CA HIS A 20 -13.14 -6.02 1.99
C HIS A 20 -13.30 -4.94 0.91
N LEU A 21 -14.04 -3.87 1.22
CA LEU A 21 -14.14 -2.71 0.33
C LEU A 21 -12.76 -2.09 0.07
N LEU A 22 -11.95 -1.92 1.12
CA LEU A 22 -10.60 -1.39 0.98
C LEU A 22 -9.71 -2.30 0.12
N ALA A 23 -9.77 -3.62 0.32
CA ALA A 23 -9.03 -4.59 -0.49
C ALA A 23 -9.43 -4.52 -1.97
N GLY A 24 -10.73 -4.43 -2.26
CA GLY A 24 -11.24 -4.26 -3.62
C GLY A 24 -10.77 -2.97 -4.27
N LEU A 25 -10.88 -1.85 -3.56
CA LEU A 25 -10.44 -0.53 -4.00
C LEU A 25 -8.93 -0.51 -4.30
N TYR A 26 -8.13 -1.03 -3.37
CA TYR A 26 -6.67 -1.05 -3.49
C TYR A 26 -6.21 -1.98 -4.63
N ALA A 27 -6.86 -3.12 -4.81
CA ALA A 27 -6.57 -4.02 -5.93
C ALA A 27 -6.87 -3.38 -7.30
N ARG A 28 -7.93 -2.56 -7.40
CA ARG A 28 -8.25 -1.79 -8.61
C ARG A 28 -7.24 -0.68 -8.86
N LEU A 29 -6.90 0.08 -7.81
CA LEU A 29 -5.88 1.12 -7.88
C LEU A 29 -4.55 0.55 -8.38
N HIS A 30 -4.09 -0.56 -7.80
CA HIS A 30 -2.87 -1.24 -8.23
C HIS A 30 -2.87 -1.54 -9.73
N ARG A 31 -3.97 -2.09 -10.26
CA ARG A 31 -4.08 -2.38 -11.71
C ARG A 31 -4.03 -1.12 -12.55
N ALA A 32 -4.72 -0.06 -12.13
CA ALA A 32 -4.72 1.21 -12.85
C ALA A 32 -3.32 1.84 -12.89
N LEU A 33 -2.59 1.83 -11.76
CA LEU A 33 -1.21 2.33 -11.70
C LEU A 33 -0.25 1.52 -12.57
N VAL A 34 -0.40 0.18 -12.61
CA VAL A 34 0.36 -0.68 -13.54
C VAL A 34 0.05 -0.33 -14.99
N GLN A 35 -1.23 -0.18 -15.36
CA GLN A 35 -1.63 0.14 -16.74
C GLN A 35 -1.15 1.51 -17.21
N LEU A 36 -1.10 2.49 -16.31
CA LEU A 36 -0.62 3.84 -16.61
C LEU A 36 0.91 3.98 -16.57
N ASP A 37 1.62 2.95 -16.10
CA ASP A 37 3.05 2.96 -15.72
C ASP A 37 3.39 4.19 -14.84
N SER A 38 2.50 4.53 -13.91
CA SER A 38 2.70 5.72 -13.08
C SER A 38 3.66 5.43 -11.94
N ARG A 39 4.64 6.32 -11.78
CA ARG A 39 5.61 6.34 -10.67
C ARG A 39 5.48 7.56 -9.77
N HIS A 40 4.50 8.42 -10.05
CA HIS A 40 4.36 9.73 -9.42
C HIS A 40 3.10 9.85 -8.55
N ILE A 41 2.27 8.81 -8.53
CA ILE A 41 1.09 8.72 -7.67
C ILE A 41 1.45 7.91 -6.42
N GLY A 42 1.50 8.61 -5.29
CA GLY A 42 1.61 8.01 -3.97
C GLY A 42 0.25 7.88 -3.29
N LEU A 43 0.20 7.14 -2.19
CA LEU A 43 -0.99 7.09 -1.35
C LEU A 43 -0.64 7.19 0.14
N SER A 44 -1.64 7.60 0.91
CA SER A 44 -1.64 7.48 2.37
C SER A 44 -3.01 7.08 2.88
N PHE A 45 -3.04 6.67 4.14
CA PHE A 45 -4.26 6.40 4.88
C PHE A 45 -4.35 7.37 6.05
N PRO A 46 -5.08 8.49 5.92
CA PRO A 46 -5.19 9.49 6.98
C PRO A 46 -5.75 8.92 8.29
N ASP A 47 -6.64 7.94 8.19
CA ASP A 47 -7.36 7.36 9.33
C ASP A 47 -6.70 6.08 9.86
N HIS A 48 -5.43 5.83 9.50
CA HIS A 48 -4.70 4.67 10.03
C HIS A 48 -4.54 4.78 11.56
N GLN A 49 -4.70 3.65 12.23
CA GLN A 49 -4.63 3.55 13.69
C GLN A 49 -3.85 2.29 14.09
N GLN A 50 -3.21 2.36 15.25
CA GLN A 50 -2.56 1.20 15.88
C GLN A 50 -3.55 0.42 16.77
N HIS A 51 -4.56 1.11 17.32
CA HIS A 51 -5.56 0.52 18.22
C HIS A 51 -6.97 1.11 17.95
N PRO A 52 -7.90 0.33 17.37
CA PRO A 52 -7.67 -0.96 16.71
C PRO A 52 -6.71 -0.81 15.51
N LEU A 53 -5.92 -1.84 15.24
CA LEU A 53 -4.95 -1.82 14.14
C LEU A 53 -5.71 -1.80 12.80
N GLY A 54 -5.49 -0.77 11.99
CA GLY A 54 -6.20 -0.65 10.72
C GLY A 54 -5.75 0.52 9.85
N LEU A 55 -6.12 0.46 8.58
CA LEU A 55 -5.89 1.53 7.60
C LEU A 55 -7.03 2.57 7.58
N GLY A 56 -8.10 2.34 8.34
CA GLY A 56 -9.28 3.20 8.35
C GLY A 56 -10.10 3.11 7.06
N SER A 57 -11.05 4.03 6.90
CA SER A 57 -12.00 4.08 5.78
C SER A 57 -11.64 5.12 4.72
N ARG A 58 -10.49 5.79 4.84
CA ARG A 58 -10.06 6.84 3.92
C ARG A 58 -8.72 6.52 3.30
N MET A 59 -8.70 6.50 1.97
CA MET A 59 -7.49 6.43 1.16
C MET A 59 -7.28 7.77 0.47
N ARG A 60 -6.12 8.38 0.66
CA ARG A 60 -5.75 9.63 -0.01
C ARG A 60 -4.70 9.33 -1.07
N LEU A 61 -4.93 9.78 -2.31
CA LEU A 61 -3.95 9.73 -3.38
C LEU A 61 -3.23 11.06 -3.48
N HIS A 62 -1.93 11.02 -3.78
CA HIS A 62 -1.05 12.19 -3.83
C HIS A 62 -0.26 12.18 -5.13
N GLY A 63 -0.11 13.33 -5.78
CA GLY A 63 0.67 13.42 -7.01
C GLY A 63 0.63 14.79 -7.67
N PRO A 64 1.21 14.93 -8.87
CA PRO A 64 0.90 16.04 -9.76
C PRO A 64 -0.59 16.06 -10.11
N GLY A 65 -1.20 17.25 -10.24
CA GLY A 65 -2.62 17.38 -10.59
C GLY A 65 -2.98 16.63 -11.87
N ALA A 66 -2.18 16.83 -12.93
CA ALA A 66 -2.36 16.16 -14.22
C ALA A 66 -2.27 14.62 -14.16
N GLU A 67 -1.42 14.07 -13.29
CA GLU A 67 -1.31 12.61 -13.10
C GLU A 67 -2.55 12.05 -12.38
N LEU A 68 -3.07 12.78 -11.38
CA LEU A 68 -4.31 12.41 -10.70
C LEU A 68 -5.52 12.53 -11.65
N GLU A 69 -5.58 13.58 -12.47
CA GLU A 69 -6.61 13.74 -13.51
C GLU A 69 -6.56 12.59 -14.53
N ARG A 70 -5.36 12.25 -15.02
CA ARG A 70 -5.15 11.11 -15.94
C ARG A 70 -5.62 9.79 -15.32
N LEU A 71 -5.32 9.54 -14.04
CA LEU A 71 -5.85 8.37 -13.32
C LEU A 71 -7.37 8.40 -13.25
N MET A 72 -7.95 9.54 -12.86
CA MET A 72 -9.40 9.68 -12.67
C MET A 72 -10.19 9.70 -13.99
N ALA A 73 -9.55 9.96 -15.12
CA ALA A 73 -10.15 9.82 -16.45
C ALA A 73 -10.33 8.34 -16.88
N THR A 74 -9.63 7.41 -16.21
CA THR A 74 -9.83 5.98 -16.46
C THR A 74 -11.02 5.43 -15.65
N PRO A 75 -11.73 4.39 -16.15
CA PRO A 75 -12.87 3.79 -15.44
C PRO A 75 -12.45 2.83 -14.32
N TRP A 76 -11.33 3.09 -13.62
CA TRP A 76 -10.75 2.14 -12.66
C TRP A 76 -11.63 1.88 -11.42
N LEU A 77 -12.53 2.81 -11.10
CA LEU A 77 -13.52 2.68 -10.03
C LEU A 77 -14.79 1.94 -10.44
N ARG A 78 -14.93 1.54 -11.72
CA ARG A 78 -16.16 0.93 -12.25
C ARG A 78 -16.68 -0.25 -11.43
N GLY A 79 -17.92 -0.17 -10.97
CA GLY A 79 -18.58 -1.16 -10.12
C GLY A 79 -18.20 -1.04 -8.63
N MET A 80 -17.71 0.12 -8.20
CA MET A 80 -17.52 0.45 -6.79
C MET A 80 -18.08 1.83 -6.42
N GLU A 81 -18.63 2.58 -7.37
CA GLU A 81 -19.05 3.96 -7.18
C GLU A 81 -20.05 4.13 -6.04
N ASP A 82 -20.99 3.20 -5.90
CA ASP A 82 -22.02 3.24 -4.85
C ASP A 82 -21.48 3.02 -3.44
N TYR A 83 -20.27 2.47 -3.31
CA TYR A 83 -19.60 2.22 -2.03
C TYR A 83 -18.56 3.29 -1.66
N LEU A 84 -18.42 4.32 -2.50
CA LEU A 84 -17.33 5.29 -2.38
C LEU A 84 -17.86 6.73 -2.37
N GLU A 85 -17.19 7.57 -1.59
CA GLU A 85 -17.26 9.01 -1.70
C GLU A 85 -15.91 9.53 -2.15
N ARG A 86 -15.90 10.42 -3.14
CA ARG A 86 -14.67 10.95 -3.70
C ARG A 86 -14.68 12.48 -3.65
N SER A 87 -13.60 13.07 -3.17
CA SER A 87 -13.39 14.52 -3.29
C SER A 87 -12.93 14.91 -4.70
N PRO A 88 -13.11 16.17 -5.11
CA PRO A 88 -12.34 16.75 -6.19
C PRO A 88 -10.83 16.66 -5.93
N ILE A 89 -10.04 16.93 -6.96
CA ILE A 89 -8.59 17.09 -6.83
C ILE A 89 -8.32 18.49 -6.26
N HIS A 90 -7.52 18.55 -5.19
CA HIS A 90 -7.18 19.79 -4.51
C HIS A 90 -5.66 19.95 -4.40
N PRO A 91 -5.14 21.18 -4.37
CA PRO A 91 -3.74 21.42 -4.01
C PRO A 91 -3.49 20.96 -2.57
N ALA A 92 -2.32 20.38 -2.32
CA ALA A 92 -1.90 20.02 -0.97
C ALA A 92 -1.64 21.30 -0.14
N PRO A 93 -1.94 21.30 1.18
CA PRO A 93 -1.66 22.45 2.04
C PRO A 93 -0.17 22.80 2.05
N ALA A 94 0.16 24.10 1.92
CA ALA A 94 1.53 24.57 1.84
C ALA A 94 2.35 24.34 3.12
N ASN A 95 1.68 24.20 4.26
CA ASN A 95 2.28 24.01 5.59
C ASN A 95 2.15 22.57 6.11
N ALA A 96 1.79 21.60 5.26
CA ALA A 96 1.70 20.21 5.67
C ALA A 96 3.08 19.66 6.08
N GLN A 97 3.10 18.83 7.12
CA GLN A 97 4.25 17.94 7.32
C GLN A 97 4.21 16.81 6.29
N TYR A 98 5.30 16.05 6.20
CA TYR A 98 5.41 14.96 5.23
C TYR A 98 5.77 13.67 5.94
N ARG A 99 5.45 12.52 5.34
CA ARG A 99 5.94 11.23 5.82
C ARG A 99 6.06 10.22 4.70
N VAL A 100 6.91 9.22 4.90
CA VAL A 100 7.01 8.08 4.00
C VAL A 100 5.87 7.09 4.28
N VAL A 101 5.21 6.59 3.23
CA VAL A 101 4.27 5.48 3.33
C VAL A 101 4.84 4.31 2.53
N SER A 102 5.24 3.25 3.24
CA SER A 102 6.10 2.20 2.72
C SER A 102 5.50 0.82 2.91
N ARG A 103 5.80 -0.11 1.98
CA ARG A 103 5.52 -1.52 2.17
C ARG A 103 6.55 -2.13 3.13
N VAL A 104 6.09 -2.94 4.09
CA VAL A 104 6.97 -3.73 4.95
C VAL A 104 6.80 -5.21 4.63
N GLN A 105 7.91 -5.93 4.56
CA GLN A 105 7.91 -7.37 4.36
C GLN A 105 8.75 -8.00 5.46
N ALA A 106 8.15 -8.96 6.17
CA ALA A 106 8.84 -9.76 7.17
C ALA A 106 9.31 -11.08 6.56
N LYS A 107 10.32 -11.66 7.20
CA LYS A 107 10.75 -13.05 6.99
C LYS A 107 9.78 -14.00 7.69
N SER A 108 8.51 -13.99 7.31
CA SER A 108 7.41 -14.66 8.03
C SER A 108 7.14 -16.13 7.66
N ASN A 109 8.02 -16.78 6.90
CA ASN A 109 7.84 -18.18 6.51
C ASN A 109 9.22 -18.85 6.38
N ALA A 110 9.61 -19.59 7.41
CA ALA A 110 10.90 -20.24 7.51
C ALA A 110 11.12 -21.23 6.36
N ASP A 111 10.11 -22.02 5.99
CA ASP A 111 10.23 -23.02 4.93
C ASP A 111 10.46 -22.43 3.55
N ARG A 112 9.85 -21.27 3.26
CA ARG A 112 10.13 -20.51 2.03
C ARG A 112 11.56 -19.98 2.03
N LEU A 113 12.07 -19.52 3.18
CA LEU A 113 13.44 -19.06 3.33
C LEU A 113 14.45 -20.20 3.19
N ARG A 114 14.17 -21.36 3.79
CA ARG A 114 14.97 -22.59 3.67
C ARG A 114 15.03 -23.04 2.22
N ARG A 115 13.89 -23.21 1.54
CA ARG A 115 13.83 -23.55 0.10
C ARG A 115 14.62 -22.57 -0.75
N ARG A 116 14.53 -21.27 -0.47
CA ARG A 116 15.31 -20.25 -1.16
C ARG A 116 16.81 -20.37 -0.88
N ALA A 117 17.21 -20.66 0.36
CA ALA A 117 18.60 -20.81 0.75
C ALA A 117 19.24 -22.05 0.12
N MET A 118 18.53 -23.19 0.10
CA MET A 118 18.96 -24.39 -0.60
C MET A 118 19.17 -24.11 -2.11
N LYS A 119 18.20 -23.46 -2.76
CA LYS A 119 18.30 -23.14 -4.20
C LYS A 119 19.39 -22.13 -4.54
N ARG A 120 19.62 -21.11 -3.70
CA ARG A 120 20.55 -20.01 -3.99
C ARG A 120 21.97 -20.28 -3.54
N HIS A 121 22.14 -21.04 -2.46
CA HIS A 121 23.42 -21.25 -1.79
C HIS A 121 23.84 -22.72 -1.74
N GLY A 122 23.06 -23.64 -2.34
CA GLY A 122 23.40 -25.06 -2.40
C GLY A 122 23.39 -25.76 -1.05
N LEU A 123 22.72 -25.19 -0.04
CA LEU A 123 22.67 -25.78 1.30
C LEU A 123 21.89 -27.09 1.28
N ALA A 124 22.36 -28.07 2.06
CA ALA A 124 21.57 -29.24 2.39
C ALA A 124 20.38 -28.88 3.29
N GLU A 125 19.33 -29.69 3.29
CA GLU A 125 18.10 -29.43 4.06
C GLU A 125 18.37 -29.26 5.56
N ALA A 126 19.14 -30.17 6.16
CA ALA A 126 19.50 -30.09 7.57
C ALA A 126 20.29 -28.81 7.91
N GLU A 127 21.17 -28.38 7.01
CA GLU A 127 21.94 -27.15 7.19
C GLU A 127 21.06 -25.90 7.05
N ALA A 128 20.13 -25.89 6.09
CA ALA A 128 19.16 -24.82 5.94
C ALA A 128 18.21 -24.72 7.16
N ALA A 129 17.78 -25.86 7.72
CA ALA A 129 16.96 -25.91 8.92
C ALA A 129 17.70 -25.41 10.16
N ALA A 130 18.98 -25.76 10.32
CA ALA A 130 19.82 -25.26 11.41
C ALA A 130 20.07 -23.74 11.32
N ARG A 131 20.33 -23.22 10.12
CA ARG A 131 20.56 -21.78 9.90
C ARG A 131 19.29 -20.93 10.00
N ILE A 132 18.12 -21.51 9.69
CA ILE A 132 16.84 -20.81 9.68
C ILE A 132 15.87 -21.59 10.58
N PRO A 133 15.95 -21.42 11.91
CA PRO A 133 15.00 -22.04 12.83
C PRO A 133 13.60 -21.43 12.64
N LEU A 134 12.56 -22.14 13.08
CA LEU A 134 11.18 -21.63 13.00
C LEU A 134 11.02 -20.32 13.80
N ALA A 135 11.77 -20.17 14.89
CA ALA A 135 11.84 -18.94 15.70
C ALA A 135 12.39 -17.72 14.93
N ALA A 136 12.99 -17.90 13.76
CA ALA A 136 13.40 -16.80 12.89
C ALA A 136 12.22 -16.18 12.11
N GLU A 137 11.00 -16.72 12.25
CA GLU A 137 9.81 -16.12 11.65
C GLU A 137 9.44 -14.81 12.33
N GLU A 138 9.40 -13.76 11.53
CA GLU A 138 9.01 -12.42 11.97
C GLU A 138 7.50 -12.23 11.77
N ARG A 139 6.81 -11.73 12.81
CA ARG A 139 5.43 -11.23 12.71
C ARG A 139 5.47 -9.70 12.68
N LEU A 140 4.64 -9.11 11.81
CA LEU A 140 4.51 -7.66 11.72
C LEU A 140 3.23 -7.23 12.43
N ASP A 141 3.39 -6.35 13.40
CA ASP A 141 2.29 -5.61 14.02
C ASP A 141 2.10 -4.28 13.26
N LEU A 142 1.58 -4.40 12.04
CA LEU A 142 1.37 -3.27 11.14
C LEU A 142 0.03 -3.42 10.43
N PRO A 143 -0.66 -2.30 10.11
CA PRO A 143 -1.87 -2.38 9.34
C PRO A 143 -1.55 -2.89 7.93
N PHE A 144 -2.47 -3.69 7.37
CA PHE A 144 -2.28 -4.31 6.06
C PHE A 144 -3.58 -4.34 5.27
N VAL A 145 -3.43 -4.53 3.97
CA VAL A 145 -4.53 -4.89 3.08
C VAL A 145 -4.26 -6.27 2.49
N THR A 146 -5.28 -7.13 2.44
CA THR A 146 -5.17 -8.46 1.83
C THR A 146 -5.45 -8.36 0.34
N LEU A 147 -4.51 -8.78 -0.50
CA LEU A 147 -4.61 -8.69 -1.96
C LEU A 147 -4.37 -10.06 -2.62
N GLY A 148 -5.00 -10.29 -3.78
CA GLY A 148 -4.65 -11.40 -4.67
C GLY A 148 -3.58 -10.98 -5.68
N SER A 149 -2.62 -11.86 -5.95
CA SER A 149 -1.59 -11.66 -6.97
C SER A 149 -2.01 -12.31 -8.28
N ARG A 150 -2.14 -11.50 -9.35
CA ARG A 150 -2.46 -12.03 -10.69
C ARG A 150 -1.25 -12.64 -11.39
N SER A 151 -0.05 -12.11 -11.15
CA SER A 151 1.18 -12.59 -11.81
C SER A 151 1.68 -13.91 -11.25
N THR A 152 1.52 -14.13 -9.94
CA THR A 152 1.97 -15.36 -9.26
C THR A 152 0.83 -16.34 -8.98
N GLY A 153 -0.42 -15.99 -9.31
CA GLY A 153 -1.61 -16.78 -9.00
C GLY A 153 -1.89 -16.93 -7.50
N GLN A 154 -1.18 -16.21 -6.62
CA GLN A 154 -1.38 -16.32 -5.18
C GLN A 154 -2.75 -15.71 -4.81
N PRO A 155 -3.68 -16.49 -4.25
CA PRO A 155 -5.07 -16.04 -4.05
C PRO A 155 -5.17 -14.89 -3.05
N ALA A 156 -4.34 -14.91 -2.00
CA ALA A 156 -4.29 -13.88 -0.99
C ALA A 156 -2.87 -13.73 -0.40
N PHE A 157 -2.47 -12.48 -0.15
CA PHE A 157 -1.30 -12.13 0.66
C PHE A 157 -1.53 -10.80 1.39
N PRO A 158 -0.99 -10.63 2.61
CA PRO A 158 -1.01 -9.36 3.30
C PRO A 158 0.03 -8.41 2.71
N LEU A 159 -0.40 -7.20 2.36
CA LEU A 159 0.47 -6.07 2.02
C LEU A 159 0.50 -5.14 3.24
N PHE A 160 1.51 -5.31 4.08
CA PHE A 160 1.73 -4.47 5.26
C PHE A 160 2.22 -3.09 4.87
N ILE A 161 1.62 -2.07 5.47
CA ILE A 161 1.87 -0.67 5.18
C ILE A 161 2.30 0.02 6.46
N ARG A 162 3.40 0.76 6.37
CA ARG A 162 3.91 1.58 7.47
C ARG A 162 3.94 3.03 7.04
N HIS A 163 3.33 3.86 7.86
CA HIS A 163 3.51 5.31 7.81
C HIS A 163 4.66 5.70 8.74
N GLY A 164 5.77 6.16 8.16
CA GLY A 164 6.98 6.56 8.88
C GLY A 164 6.80 7.84 9.71
N PRO A 165 7.82 8.32 10.41
CA PRO A 165 7.74 9.56 11.20
C PRO A 165 7.41 10.77 10.31
N LEU A 166 6.88 11.82 10.94
CA LEU A 166 6.65 13.11 10.29
C LEU A 166 7.98 13.84 10.11
N VAL A 167 8.17 14.42 8.94
CA VAL A 167 9.35 15.22 8.57
C VAL A 167 8.90 16.59 8.05
N PRO A 168 9.69 17.65 8.28
CA PRO A 168 9.29 19.01 7.94
C PRO A 168 9.43 19.33 6.44
N SER A 169 10.18 18.54 5.68
CA SER A 169 10.48 18.82 4.28
C SER A 169 10.18 17.63 3.38
N PRO A 170 9.68 17.86 2.15
CA PRO A 170 9.36 16.77 1.24
C PRO A 170 10.64 16.14 0.69
N GLN A 171 10.64 14.81 0.59
CA GLN A 171 11.64 14.03 -0.13
C GLN A 171 11.07 13.53 -1.45
N THR A 172 11.72 13.90 -2.55
CA THR A 172 11.37 13.40 -3.88
C THR A 172 11.82 11.96 -4.06
N GLY A 173 11.00 11.18 -4.75
CA GLY A 173 11.32 9.84 -5.19
C GLY A 173 10.13 9.23 -5.92
N ASP A 174 10.33 8.00 -6.39
CA ASP A 174 9.29 7.26 -7.10
C ASP A 174 8.43 6.45 -6.13
N PHE A 175 7.17 6.26 -6.52
CA PHE A 175 6.26 5.29 -5.94
C PHE A 175 6.24 4.03 -6.80
N ASN A 176 6.08 2.88 -6.16
CA ASN A 176 5.84 1.63 -6.87
C ASN A 176 4.38 1.54 -7.36
N SER A 177 4.03 0.48 -8.08
CA SER A 177 2.67 0.28 -8.60
C SER A 177 1.60 0.00 -7.52
N TYR A 178 1.95 0.04 -6.23
CA TYR A 178 1.02 0.08 -5.12
C TYR A 178 0.89 1.49 -4.51
N GLY A 179 1.50 2.52 -5.11
CA GLY A 179 1.51 3.88 -4.58
C GLY A 179 2.37 4.05 -3.32
N LEU A 180 3.27 3.10 -3.04
CA LEU A 180 4.13 3.10 -1.85
C LEU A 180 5.58 3.39 -2.21
N SER A 181 6.31 4.03 -1.31
CA SER A 181 7.73 4.31 -1.50
C SER A 181 8.51 4.06 -0.21
N PRO A 182 9.76 3.55 -0.27
CA PRO A 182 10.65 3.52 0.89
C PRO A 182 11.33 4.87 1.16
N LYS A 183 11.24 5.84 0.24
CA LYS A 183 11.99 7.12 0.30
C LYS A 183 11.12 8.34 0.03
N ALA A 184 10.22 8.27 -0.96
CA ALA A 184 9.38 9.41 -1.30
C ALA A 184 8.39 9.69 -0.16
N THR A 185 8.24 10.96 0.18
CA THR A 185 7.28 11.40 1.18
C THR A 185 6.00 11.92 0.54
N VAL A 186 4.88 11.75 1.24
CA VAL A 186 3.60 12.36 0.90
C VAL A 186 3.20 13.39 1.97
N PRO A 187 2.46 14.46 1.63
CA PRO A 187 1.91 15.39 2.59
C PRO A 187 0.99 14.70 3.60
N TRP A 188 1.00 15.17 4.84
CA TRP A 188 0.22 14.64 5.95
C TRP A 188 -0.58 15.76 6.63
N PHE A 189 -1.91 15.59 6.65
CA PHE A 189 -2.89 16.53 7.19
C PHE A 189 -4.25 15.84 7.37
#